data_AF-A0A9X1SD70-F1
#
_entry.id   AF-A0A9X1SD70-F1
#
_cell.length_a   1.000
_cell.length_b   1.000
_cell.length_c   1.000
_cell.angle_alpha   90.00
_cell.angle_beta   90.00
_cell.angle_gamma   90.00
#
_symmetry.space_group_name_H-M   'P 1'
#
loop_
_entity.id
_entity.type
_entity.pdbx_description
1 polymer ?
#
loop_
_entity_poly.entity_id
_entity_poly.type
_entity_poly.pdbx_seq_one_letter_code
_entity_poly.pdbx_strand_id
1 'polypeptide(L)'
;MPMAAALVLTGTAPLHASEHGAPAAPAPDAGQVSPVPGVSPNPCERLTAGEVKFAVGGSARVTFATAAAYGSTAVLLTSCVQEGDGSYRQEWQRTGFAGRNGFAPRGRMWENTLFSPTGSFTVTEALGREDPGTELKYYQVNEHSRWGGEEGRTYNQYFEGEGGQADENLWRYMQSGLYEQAAVINWNRPPDMPVTQGASFAIFLHAGNAETWGCISTDLATVTKFLKTAVPGDRMVMGIQDDVFLASTVRSDALMAERAAEEEAAEKRAAEQRAAAQREAEDAAAEPDWEPYAVGVFSLALFITYVAAKLRGSRSRPEQSPRAEAEEEAAIR
;
A
#
# COMPACT_ATOMS: atom_id res chain seq x y z
N MET A 1 -57.22 25.53 23.33
CA MET A 1 -57.33 25.87 21.89
C MET A 1 -56.69 27.23 21.67
N PRO A 2 -56.10 27.54 20.50
CA PRO A 2 -55.76 26.66 19.36
C PRO A 2 -54.34 26.07 19.53
N MET A 3 -53.95 24.89 19.03
CA MET A 3 -53.87 24.43 17.62
C MET A 3 -52.98 25.29 16.72
N ALA A 4 -51.72 24.88 16.56
CA ALA A 4 -50.87 25.21 15.42
C ALA A 4 -50.70 23.93 14.59
N ALA A 5 -50.98 24.01 13.28
CA ALA A 5 -51.07 22.85 12.41
C ALA A 5 -49.70 22.40 11.87
N ALA A 6 -49.52 21.10 11.72
CA ALA A 6 -48.42 20.55 10.93
C ALA A 6 -48.69 20.79 9.44
N LEU A 7 -47.70 21.30 8.70
CA LEU A 7 -47.71 21.34 7.25
C LEU A 7 -46.70 20.34 6.70
N VAL A 8 -47.20 19.17 6.28
CA VAL A 8 -46.40 18.16 5.58
C VAL A 8 -46.33 18.55 4.10
N LEU A 9 -45.14 18.88 3.61
CA LEU A 9 -44.88 19.08 2.19
C LEU A 9 -44.27 17.80 1.59
N THR A 10 -45.12 16.99 0.96
CA THR A 10 -44.72 15.81 0.19
C THR A 10 -44.09 16.23 -1.14
N GLY A 11 -42.76 16.31 -1.17
CA GLY A 11 -41.99 16.54 -2.40
C GLY A 11 -41.44 15.24 -2.99
N THR A 12 -42.23 14.54 -3.80
CA THR A 12 -41.75 13.37 -4.58
C THR A 12 -41.01 13.84 -5.84
N ALA A 13 -39.68 13.75 -5.84
CA ALA A 13 -38.86 13.87 -7.05
C ALA A 13 -38.64 12.47 -7.68
N PRO A 14 -38.64 12.34 -9.02
CA PRO A 14 -38.55 11.04 -9.67
C PRO A 14 -37.15 10.43 -9.60
N LEU A 15 -37.11 9.11 -9.39
CA LEU A 15 -35.93 8.30 -9.69
C LEU A 15 -35.71 8.31 -11.22
N HIS A 16 -34.55 8.79 -11.65
CA HIS A 16 -33.99 8.45 -12.95
C HIS A 16 -32.73 7.64 -12.73
N ALA A 17 -32.75 6.42 -13.25
CA ALA A 17 -31.55 5.63 -13.42
C ALA A 17 -30.64 6.30 -14.46
N SER A 18 -29.34 6.19 -14.27
CA SER A 18 -28.36 6.34 -15.34
C SER A 18 -27.30 5.28 -15.14
N GLU A 19 -27.08 4.52 -16.19
CA GLU A 19 -26.36 3.25 -16.17
C GLU A 19 -24.86 3.45 -16.35
N HIS A 20 -24.10 2.36 -16.15
CA HIS A 20 -22.73 2.17 -16.64
C HIS A 20 -21.67 3.18 -16.15
N GLY A 21 -21.24 2.99 -14.90
CA GLY A 21 -19.91 3.42 -14.50
C GLY A 21 -18.84 2.69 -15.34
N ALA A 22 -18.01 3.46 -16.04
CA ALA A 22 -16.86 2.94 -16.78
C ALA A 22 -15.90 2.18 -15.85
N PRO A 23 -15.13 1.19 -16.34
CA PRO A 23 -14.09 0.54 -15.55
C PRO A 23 -13.11 1.60 -15.03
N ALA A 24 -12.90 1.62 -13.71
CA ALA A 24 -11.94 2.51 -13.10
C ALA A 24 -10.55 2.26 -13.72
N ALA A 25 -9.88 3.34 -14.14
CA ALA A 25 -8.50 3.24 -14.60
C ALA A 25 -7.63 2.60 -13.51
N PRO A 26 -6.64 1.76 -13.87
CA PRO A 26 -5.75 1.18 -12.88
C PRO A 26 -5.10 2.32 -12.07
N ALA A 27 -5.09 2.17 -10.75
CA ALA A 27 -4.41 3.11 -9.87
C ALA A 27 -2.93 3.21 -10.29
N PRO A 28 -2.32 4.40 -10.25
CA PRO A 28 -0.92 4.56 -10.60
C PRO A 28 -0.05 3.65 -9.72
N ASP A 29 0.92 3.02 -10.37
CA ASP A 29 1.97 2.20 -9.75
C ASP A 29 2.72 3.00 -8.66
N ALA A 30 3.47 2.31 -7.79
CA ALA A 30 4.02 2.79 -6.53
C ALA A 30 5.01 3.96 -6.66
N GLY A 31 4.49 5.15 -6.97
CA GLY A 31 5.25 6.39 -7.09
C GLY A 31 5.86 6.81 -5.77
N GLN A 32 7.11 7.27 -5.84
CA GLN A 32 7.87 7.81 -4.72
C GLN A 32 7.03 8.81 -3.91
N VAL A 33 6.99 8.60 -2.60
CA VAL A 33 6.27 9.52 -1.71
C VAL A 33 7.11 10.77 -1.54
N SER A 34 6.45 11.94 -1.53
CA SER A 34 7.11 13.24 -1.41
C SER A 34 8.13 13.24 -0.25
N PRO A 35 9.38 13.69 -0.48
CA PRO A 35 10.43 13.59 0.53
C PRO A 35 10.07 14.38 1.78
N VAL A 36 10.25 13.75 2.95
CA VAL A 36 10.19 14.46 4.24
C VAL A 36 11.47 15.28 4.38
N PRO A 37 11.42 16.63 4.45
CA PRO A 37 12.62 17.45 4.45
C PRO A 37 13.53 17.13 5.65
N GLY A 38 14.82 16.89 5.38
CA GLY A 38 15.80 16.54 6.42
C GLY A 38 15.82 15.05 6.82
N VAL A 39 15.05 14.18 6.14
CA VAL A 39 15.10 12.73 6.34
C VAL A 39 15.75 12.05 5.14
N SER A 40 16.61 11.07 5.41
CA SER A 40 17.30 10.23 4.42
C SER A 40 16.31 9.28 3.73
N PRO A 41 16.12 9.34 2.40
CA PRO A 41 15.15 8.50 1.69
C PRO A 41 15.64 7.04 1.47
N ASN A 42 16.92 6.75 1.74
CA ASN A 42 17.61 5.50 1.41
C ASN A 42 18.02 4.62 2.64
N PRO A 43 17.16 4.40 3.65
CA PRO A 43 17.59 3.74 4.89
C PRO A 43 17.98 2.26 4.72
N CYS A 44 17.56 1.60 3.63
CA CYS A 44 17.91 0.20 3.33
C CYS A 44 19.37 0.06 2.85
N GLU A 45 19.83 0.97 2.00
CA GLU A 45 21.23 1.10 1.61
C GLU A 45 22.10 1.42 2.83
N ARG A 46 21.63 2.31 3.71
CA ARG A 46 22.36 2.67 4.94
C ARG A 46 22.43 1.51 5.93
N LEU A 47 21.38 0.69 6.03
CA LEU A 47 21.40 -0.56 6.79
C LEU A 47 22.42 -1.55 6.21
N THR A 48 22.42 -1.73 4.88
CA THR A 48 23.39 -2.56 4.15
C THR A 48 24.84 -2.10 4.36
N ALA A 49 25.06 -0.78 4.42
CA ALA A 49 26.37 -0.18 4.65
C ALA A 49 26.84 -0.22 6.12
N GLY A 50 26.00 -0.69 7.06
CA GLY A 50 26.31 -0.69 8.50
C GLY A 50 26.22 0.69 9.15
N GLU A 51 25.50 1.63 8.55
CA GLU A 51 25.39 3.02 9.01
C GLU A 51 24.20 3.27 9.96
N VAL A 52 23.52 2.22 10.43
CA VAL A 52 22.42 2.30 11.40
C VAL A 52 22.96 2.10 12.81
N LYS A 53 22.69 3.06 13.70
CA LYS A 53 23.18 3.09 15.09
C LYS A 53 22.52 2.05 15.99
N PHE A 54 21.32 1.60 15.64
CA PHE A 54 20.58 0.58 16.38
C PHE A 54 20.76 -0.81 15.76
N ALA A 55 21.01 -1.81 16.60
CA ALA A 55 21.06 -3.19 16.15
C ALA A 55 19.69 -3.65 15.63
N VAL A 56 19.69 -4.30 14.46
CA VAL A 56 18.50 -4.96 13.89
C VAL A 56 18.52 -6.49 14.09
N GLY A 57 19.58 -7.03 14.72
CA GLY A 57 19.80 -8.47 14.83
C GLY A 57 19.95 -9.12 13.46
N GLY A 58 19.50 -10.38 13.34
CA GLY A 58 19.34 -11.07 12.05
C GLY A 58 17.94 -10.94 11.48
N SER A 59 17.28 -9.79 11.67
CA SER A 59 15.90 -9.59 11.24
C SER A 59 15.81 -9.46 9.72
N ALA A 60 15.01 -10.32 9.08
CA ALA A 60 14.83 -10.33 7.64
C ALA A 60 14.07 -9.09 7.12
N ARG A 61 13.27 -8.43 7.96
CA ARG A 61 12.52 -7.23 7.60
C ARG A 61 12.65 -6.14 8.67
N VAL A 62 13.06 -4.97 8.22
CA VAL A 62 13.25 -3.79 9.07
C VAL A 62 12.44 -2.63 8.52
N THR A 63 11.52 -2.09 9.32
CA THR A 63 10.80 -0.86 8.99
C THR A 63 11.37 0.31 9.77
N PHE A 64 11.91 1.29 9.07
CA PHE A 64 12.35 2.55 9.65
C PHE A 64 11.15 3.49 9.81
N ALA A 65 11.06 4.19 10.95
CA ALA A 65 10.16 5.32 11.16
C ALA A 65 11.02 6.52 11.61
N THR A 66 11.27 7.45 10.69
CA THR A 66 12.33 8.45 10.83
C THR A 66 11.79 9.87 10.69
N ALA A 67 12.12 10.74 11.65
CA ALA A 67 11.80 12.17 11.61
C ALA A 67 13.06 13.01 11.38
N ALA A 68 12.92 14.25 10.91
CA ALA A 68 14.07 15.12 10.62
C ALA A 68 14.84 15.50 11.90
N ALA A 69 14.13 15.94 12.94
CA ALA A 69 14.71 16.39 14.21
C ALA A 69 13.73 16.15 15.38
N TYR A 70 14.18 16.39 16.62
CA TYR A 70 13.29 16.34 17.78
C TYR A 70 12.17 17.38 17.64
N GLY A 71 10.95 17.03 18.09
CA GLY A 71 9.77 17.86 17.91
C GLY A 71 9.13 17.79 16.51
N SER A 72 9.77 17.17 15.52
CA SER A 72 9.11 16.84 14.25
C SER A 72 8.12 15.69 14.44
N THR A 73 6.87 15.90 14.05
CA THR A 73 5.80 14.89 14.14
C THR A 73 5.63 14.09 12.85
N ALA A 74 5.92 14.67 11.69
CA ALA A 74 5.96 13.95 10.41
C ALA A 74 7.12 12.95 10.35
N VAL A 75 6.84 11.71 9.92
CA VAL A 75 7.84 10.65 9.73
C VAL A 75 7.83 10.08 8.32
N LEU A 76 9.00 9.64 7.87
CA LEU A 76 9.16 8.74 6.73
C LEU A 76 9.24 7.30 7.25
N LEU A 77 8.31 6.47 6.78
CA LEU A 77 8.23 5.03 6.99
C LEU A 77 8.87 4.33 5.79
N THR A 78 9.86 3.48 6.00
CA THR A 78 10.48 2.70 4.90
C THR A 78 10.68 1.26 5.33
N SER A 79 10.09 0.30 4.61
CA SER A 79 10.31 -1.13 4.84
C SER A 79 11.42 -1.66 3.95
N CYS A 80 12.40 -2.28 4.59
CA CYS A 80 13.53 -2.94 3.97
C CYS A 80 13.41 -4.46 4.20
N VAL A 81 13.79 -5.25 3.19
CA VAL A 81 13.87 -6.72 3.28
C VAL A 81 15.27 -7.20 2.93
N GLN A 82 15.74 -8.22 3.64
CA GLN A 82 17.05 -8.83 3.43
C GLN A 82 17.02 -9.72 2.17
N GLU A 83 18.00 -9.52 1.31
CA GLU A 83 18.28 -10.34 0.13
C GLU A 83 19.26 -11.48 0.47
N GLY A 84 19.39 -12.46 -0.42
CA GLY A 84 20.21 -13.66 -0.18
C GLY A 84 21.72 -13.43 -0.02
N ASP A 85 22.23 -12.24 -0.38
CA ASP A 85 23.60 -11.80 -0.16
C ASP A 85 23.81 -11.04 1.17
N GLY A 86 22.74 -10.86 1.95
CA GLY A 86 22.73 -10.12 3.21
C GLY A 86 22.49 -8.62 3.07
N SER A 87 22.38 -8.08 1.84
CA SER A 87 21.97 -6.69 1.60
C SER A 87 20.48 -6.48 1.90
N TYR A 88 20.06 -5.22 2.02
CA TYR A 88 18.66 -4.85 2.25
C TYR A 88 18.12 -4.00 1.10
N ARG A 89 17.01 -4.45 0.50
CA ARG A 89 16.27 -3.75 -0.56
C ARG A 89 15.01 -3.09 0.00
N GLN A 90 14.67 -1.90 -0.48
CA GLN A 90 13.39 -1.25 -0.18
C GLN A 90 12.22 -2.02 -0.82
N GLU A 91 11.18 -2.31 -0.04
CA GLU A 91 9.90 -2.84 -0.56
C GLU A 91 8.82 -1.77 -0.73
N TRP A 92 8.82 -0.77 0.16
CA TRP A 92 7.89 0.35 0.12
C TRP A 92 8.33 1.47 1.05
N GLN A 93 7.81 2.66 0.78
CA GLN A 93 8.02 3.86 1.56
C GLN A 93 6.70 4.64 1.68
N ARG A 94 6.45 5.26 2.83
CA ARG A 94 5.24 6.06 3.09
C ARG A 94 5.47 7.14 4.14
N THR A 95 4.67 8.21 4.11
CA THR A 95 4.63 9.19 5.19
C THR A 95 3.70 8.74 6.32
N GLY A 96 3.96 9.23 7.53
CA GLY A 96 3.10 9.03 8.68
C GLY A 96 3.34 10.08 9.75
N PHE A 97 2.83 9.84 10.95
CA PHE A 97 3.02 10.70 12.10
C PHE A 97 3.49 9.93 13.34
N ALA A 98 4.38 10.55 14.10
CA ALA A 98 4.78 10.15 15.45
C ALA A 98 3.83 10.75 16.51
N GLY A 99 4.22 10.61 17.78
CA GLY A 99 3.63 11.36 18.89
C GLY A 99 3.71 12.87 18.69
N ARG A 100 2.79 13.63 19.30
CA ARG A 100 2.69 15.10 19.18
C ARG A 100 3.95 15.87 19.59
N ASN A 101 4.82 15.29 20.41
CA ASN A 101 6.12 15.89 20.75
C ASN A 101 7.28 15.32 19.90
N GLY A 102 6.99 14.54 18.85
CA GLY A 102 7.96 13.84 18.02
C GLY A 102 8.58 12.63 18.74
N PHE A 103 9.81 12.28 18.38
CA PHE A 103 10.57 11.22 19.06
C PHE A 103 11.19 11.68 20.38
N ALA A 104 11.20 10.79 21.37
CA ALA A 104 11.80 11.04 22.69
C ALA A 104 13.33 11.11 22.60
N PRO A 105 13.98 12.16 23.16
CA PRO A 105 15.38 12.07 23.49
C PRO A 105 15.64 10.94 24.51
N ARG A 106 16.88 10.42 24.55
CA ARG A 106 17.26 9.33 25.44
C ARG A 106 16.83 9.58 26.90
N GLY A 107 16.07 8.64 27.46
CA GLY A 107 15.57 8.69 28.85
C GLY A 107 14.36 9.61 29.09
N ARG A 108 13.76 10.19 28.03
CA ARG A 108 12.59 11.08 28.13
C ARG A 108 11.25 10.41 27.83
N MET A 109 11.25 9.15 27.39
CA MET A 109 10.05 8.38 27.09
C MET A 109 9.38 7.87 28.38
N TRP A 110 8.24 8.48 28.73
CA TRP A 110 7.38 8.13 29.87
C TRP A 110 5.91 8.36 29.49
N GLU A 111 4.97 7.86 30.29
CA GLU A 111 3.55 8.16 30.12
C GLU A 111 3.25 9.66 30.06
N ASN A 112 2.20 10.02 29.32
CA ASN A 112 1.71 11.40 29.17
C ASN A 112 2.74 12.40 28.59
N THR A 113 3.92 11.94 28.16
CA THR A 113 4.94 12.80 27.53
C THR A 113 4.70 13.07 26.05
N LEU A 114 3.74 12.36 25.42
CA LEU A 114 3.35 12.47 24.00
C LEU A 114 4.50 12.27 22.99
N PHE A 115 5.60 11.65 23.41
CA PHE A 115 6.69 11.25 22.53
C PHE A 115 6.48 9.84 21.97
N SER A 116 7.01 9.57 20.78
CA SER A 116 7.30 8.20 20.32
C SER A 116 8.66 7.72 20.84
N PRO A 117 8.86 6.43 21.13
CA PRO A 117 10.14 5.93 21.60
C PRO A 117 11.21 5.96 20.51
N THR A 118 12.45 6.28 20.89
CA THR A 118 13.63 6.19 20.03
C THR A 118 14.36 4.88 20.31
N GLY A 119 14.65 4.10 19.28
CA GLY A 119 15.35 2.81 19.42
C GLY A 119 15.11 1.84 18.28
N SER A 120 15.23 0.55 18.59
CA SER A 120 14.95 -0.57 17.69
C SER A 120 14.16 -1.60 18.48
N PHE A 121 12.98 -1.99 17.99
CA PHE A 121 12.03 -2.83 18.72
C PHE A 121 11.48 -3.92 17.80
N THR A 122 11.30 -5.13 18.31
CA THR A 122 10.56 -6.18 17.59
C THR A 122 9.08 -5.84 17.48
N VAL A 123 8.44 -6.49 16.52
CA VAL A 123 7.01 -6.65 16.37
C VAL A 123 6.70 -8.14 16.49
N THR A 124 5.75 -8.50 17.35
CA THR A 124 5.40 -9.91 17.65
C THR A 124 3.91 -10.20 17.67
N GLU A 125 3.09 -9.14 17.74
CA GLU A 125 1.65 -9.21 17.92
C GLU A 125 0.99 -8.10 17.08
N ALA A 126 -0.28 -8.30 16.72
CA ALA A 126 -1.08 -7.37 15.93
C ALA A 126 -2.51 -7.33 16.46
N LEU A 127 -3.27 -6.28 16.14
CA LEU A 127 -4.66 -6.12 16.54
C LEU A 127 -5.45 -5.29 15.51
N GLY A 128 -6.77 -5.47 15.47
CA GLY A 128 -7.65 -4.67 14.61
C GLY A 128 -8.95 -5.39 14.26
N ARG A 129 -9.56 -4.99 13.14
CA ARG A 129 -10.93 -5.41 12.76
C ARG A 129 -11.06 -6.87 12.34
N GLU A 130 -10.09 -7.37 11.57
CA GLU A 130 -10.04 -8.74 11.04
C GLU A 130 -8.59 -9.04 10.63
N ASP A 131 -8.12 -10.27 10.82
CA ASP A 131 -6.76 -10.65 10.47
C ASP A 131 -6.52 -10.49 8.95
N PRO A 132 -5.57 -9.65 8.51
CA PRO A 132 -5.31 -9.44 7.09
C PRO A 132 -4.53 -10.60 6.43
N GLY A 133 -4.21 -11.66 7.18
CA GLY A 133 -3.33 -12.78 6.80
C GLY A 133 -1.90 -12.60 7.31
N THR A 134 -1.73 -12.20 8.58
CA THR A 134 -0.40 -12.01 9.19
C THR A 134 0.13 -13.28 9.85
N GLU A 135 1.45 -13.40 10.01
CA GLU A 135 2.07 -14.44 10.86
C GLU A 135 2.25 -13.99 12.31
N LEU A 136 1.99 -12.71 12.61
CA LEU A 136 1.95 -12.19 13.98
C LEU A 136 0.76 -12.77 14.74
N LYS A 137 0.87 -12.89 16.07
CA LYS A 137 -0.29 -13.21 16.90
C LYS A 137 -1.32 -12.08 16.79
N TYR A 138 -2.46 -12.34 16.16
CA TYR A 138 -3.49 -11.35 15.91
C TYR A 138 -4.60 -11.36 16.98
N TYR A 139 -4.96 -10.17 17.49
CA TYR A 139 -6.12 -9.96 18.36
C TYR A 139 -7.24 -9.29 17.57
N GLN A 140 -8.29 -10.06 17.25
CA GLN A 140 -9.50 -9.47 16.67
C GLN A 140 -10.25 -8.66 17.72
N VAL A 141 -10.30 -7.34 17.52
CA VAL A 141 -10.80 -6.38 18.50
C VAL A 141 -12.32 -6.46 18.61
N ASN A 142 -12.79 -6.66 19.84
CA ASN A 142 -14.20 -6.74 20.24
C ASN A 142 -14.48 -5.76 21.39
N GLU A 143 -15.75 -5.59 21.80
CA GLU A 143 -16.16 -4.59 22.79
C GLU A 143 -15.46 -4.69 24.17
N HIS A 144 -14.95 -5.87 24.52
CA HIS A 144 -14.19 -6.11 25.75
C HIS A 144 -12.68 -5.89 25.61
N SER A 145 -12.14 -5.77 24.38
CA SER A 145 -10.70 -5.60 24.13
C SER A 145 -10.12 -4.33 24.76
N ARG A 146 -9.07 -4.49 25.56
CA ARG A 146 -8.32 -3.42 26.22
C ARG A 146 -6.82 -3.57 26.00
N TRP A 147 -6.09 -2.45 26.09
CA TRP A 147 -4.65 -2.47 26.35
C TRP A 147 -4.36 -1.89 27.72
N GLY A 148 -3.61 -2.59 28.55
CA GLY A 148 -3.34 -2.18 29.92
C GLY A 148 -2.48 -0.93 30.02
N GLY A 149 -3.04 0.10 30.65
CA GLY A 149 -2.36 1.31 31.11
C GLY A 149 -2.38 1.47 32.64
N GLU A 150 -3.26 0.77 33.35
CA GLU A 150 -3.27 0.75 34.82
C GLU A 150 -2.05 0.02 35.41
N GLU A 151 -1.52 0.51 36.54
CA GLU A 151 -0.42 -0.15 37.23
C GLU A 151 -0.78 -1.58 37.65
N GLY A 152 0.03 -2.56 37.23
CA GLY A 152 -0.12 -3.95 37.68
C GLY A 152 0.18 -5.00 36.61
N ARG A 153 -0.54 -6.12 36.71
CA ARG A 153 -0.25 -7.35 35.93
C ARG A 153 -0.62 -7.26 34.46
N THR A 154 -1.59 -6.44 34.10
CA THR A 154 -2.06 -6.21 32.71
C THR A 154 -1.32 -5.06 32.02
N TYR A 155 -0.52 -4.28 32.74
CA TYR A 155 0.19 -3.13 32.20
C TYR A 155 1.00 -3.49 30.94
N ASN A 156 0.84 -2.67 29.91
CA ASN A 156 1.39 -2.82 28.57
C ASN A 156 1.11 -4.17 27.85
N GLN A 157 -0.06 -4.76 28.11
CA GLN A 157 -0.53 -6.01 27.49
C GLN A 157 -1.99 -5.91 27.03
N TYR A 158 -2.35 -6.69 26.02
CA TYR A 158 -3.75 -6.94 25.66
C TYR A 158 -4.47 -7.73 26.76
N PHE A 159 -5.71 -7.36 27.06
CA PHE A 159 -6.63 -8.19 27.84
C PHE A 159 -8.09 -7.94 27.42
N GLU A 160 -9.02 -8.75 27.91
CA GLU A 160 -10.45 -8.56 27.72
C GLU A 160 -11.16 -8.38 29.05
N GLY A 161 -12.05 -7.39 29.12
CA GLY A 161 -12.91 -7.15 30.28
C GLY A 161 -13.30 -5.69 30.47
N GLU A 162 -13.63 -5.36 31.72
CA GLU A 162 -13.74 -3.97 32.17
C GLU A 162 -12.33 -3.38 32.29
N GLY A 163 -12.12 -2.20 31.72
CA GLY A 163 -10.86 -1.46 31.80
C GLY A 163 -10.95 -0.34 32.83
N GLY A 164 -9.80 0.03 33.40
CA GLY A 164 -9.64 1.22 34.23
C GLY A 164 -9.69 2.53 33.46
N GLN A 165 -9.23 3.60 34.10
CA GLN A 165 -9.17 4.94 33.52
C GLN A 165 -7.99 5.08 32.55
N ALA A 166 -6.87 4.42 32.81
CA ALA A 166 -5.66 4.46 31.98
C ALA A 166 -5.68 3.44 30.83
N ASP A 167 -6.53 2.41 30.89
CA ASP A 167 -6.57 1.34 29.87
C ASP A 167 -7.15 1.83 28.54
N GLU A 168 -6.50 1.50 27.43
CA GLU A 168 -7.03 1.85 26.11
C GLU A 168 -8.26 1.01 25.76
N ASN A 169 -9.38 1.66 25.45
CA ASN A 169 -10.55 1.00 24.88
C ASN A 169 -10.35 0.78 23.37
N LEU A 170 -9.72 -0.35 23.01
CA LEU A 170 -9.34 -0.68 21.64
C LEU A 170 -10.55 -0.70 20.69
N TRP A 171 -11.71 -1.19 21.14
CA TRP A 171 -12.96 -1.16 20.36
C TRP A 171 -13.41 0.25 20.00
N ARG A 172 -13.40 1.16 20.99
CA ARG A 172 -13.77 2.56 20.78
C ARG A 172 -12.84 3.23 19.77
N TYR A 173 -11.53 2.97 19.85
CA TYR A 173 -10.57 3.50 18.90
C TYR A 173 -10.80 2.91 17.50
N MET A 174 -10.95 1.59 17.36
CA MET A 174 -11.27 0.90 16.10
C MET A 174 -12.54 1.44 15.43
N GLN A 175 -13.60 1.68 16.20
CA GLN A 175 -14.86 2.23 15.68
C GLN A 175 -14.77 3.72 15.33
N SER A 176 -13.68 4.41 15.71
CA SER A 176 -13.37 5.78 15.29
C SER A 176 -12.39 5.88 14.10
N GLY A 177 -11.98 4.74 13.52
CA GLY A 177 -11.02 4.69 12.39
C GLY A 177 -9.54 4.66 12.81
N LEU A 178 -9.26 4.70 14.11
CA LEU A 178 -7.92 4.45 14.66
C LEU A 178 -7.78 2.96 14.95
N TYR A 179 -6.62 2.33 14.71
CA TYR A 179 -6.42 0.90 15.02
C TYR A 179 -7.33 -0.08 14.24
N GLU A 180 -7.90 0.32 13.10
CA GLU A 180 -8.58 -0.64 12.20
C GLU A 180 -7.66 -1.80 11.78
N GLN A 181 -6.37 -1.47 11.67
CA GLN A 181 -5.23 -2.39 11.72
C GLN A 181 -4.13 -1.75 12.56
N ALA A 182 -3.44 -2.54 13.37
CA ALA A 182 -2.29 -2.12 14.16
C ALA A 182 -1.29 -3.27 14.41
N ALA A 183 -0.01 -2.95 14.42
CA ALA A 183 1.08 -3.83 14.83
C ALA A 183 1.67 -3.36 16.16
N VAL A 184 1.94 -4.30 17.08
CA VAL A 184 2.47 -3.99 18.42
C VAL A 184 3.98 -3.80 18.37
N ILE A 185 4.44 -2.62 18.76
CA ILE A 185 5.87 -2.30 18.85
C ILE A 185 6.33 -2.61 20.27
N ASN A 186 7.38 -3.42 20.43
CA ASN A 186 7.83 -3.90 21.74
C ASN A 186 8.65 -2.88 22.55
N TRP A 187 8.16 -1.64 22.61
CA TRP A 187 8.56 -0.68 23.64
C TRP A 187 7.98 -1.09 25.00
N ASN A 188 8.83 -1.02 26.04
CA ASN A 188 8.48 -1.29 27.43
C ASN A 188 7.80 -2.65 27.66
N ARG A 189 8.17 -3.66 26.87
CA ARG A 189 7.66 -5.04 26.97
C ARG A 189 8.64 -6.06 26.37
N PRO A 190 8.56 -7.34 26.77
CA PRO A 190 9.33 -8.41 26.14
C PRO A 190 9.00 -8.55 24.64
N PRO A 191 9.94 -9.04 23.82
CA PRO A 191 11.26 -9.57 24.19
C PRO A 191 12.35 -8.51 24.36
N ASP A 192 12.17 -7.28 23.89
CA ASP A 192 13.26 -6.29 23.85
C ASP A 192 13.63 -5.68 25.21
N MET A 193 12.68 -5.58 26.16
CA MET A 193 12.96 -5.05 27.50
C MET A 193 11.96 -5.53 28.58
N PRO A 194 12.33 -5.54 29.87
CA PRO A 194 11.38 -5.76 30.96
C PRO A 194 10.34 -4.63 31.04
N VAL A 195 9.13 -4.97 31.49
CA VAL A 195 8.04 -4.02 31.71
C VAL A 195 8.37 -3.13 32.92
N THR A 196 8.37 -1.82 32.70
CA THR A 196 8.52 -0.76 33.71
C THR A 196 7.21 0.03 33.79
N GLN A 197 6.53 0.00 34.94
CA GLN A 197 5.31 0.77 35.17
C GLN A 197 5.61 2.27 34.99
N GLY A 198 4.71 3.05 34.36
CA GLY A 198 4.91 4.48 34.10
C GLY A 198 5.75 4.81 32.85
N ALA A 199 6.52 3.88 32.28
CA ALA A 199 7.44 4.14 31.16
C ALA A 199 6.75 4.18 29.76
N SER A 200 5.45 4.47 29.73
CA SER A 200 4.53 4.39 28.58
C SER A 200 4.16 2.96 28.16
N PHE A 201 2.95 2.84 27.61
CA PHE A 201 2.34 1.61 27.10
C PHE A 201 1.70 1.88 25.72
N ALA A 202 1.06 0.86 25.13
CA ALA A 202 0.27 0.94 23.90
C ALA A 202 0.97 1.60 22.70
N ILE A 203 2.27 1.34 22.50
CA ILE A 203 2.99 1.85 21.33
C ILE A 203 2.75 0.92 20.13
N PHE A 204 2.05 1.44 19.11
CA PHE A 204 1.68 0.70 17.91
C PHE A 204 2.16 1.38 16.63
N LEU A 205 2.29 0.61 15.54
CA LEU A 205 2.16 1.11 14.17
C LEU A 205 0.70 0.91 13.74
N HIS A 206 -0.07 1.96 13.50
CA HIS A 206 -1.53 1.82 13.27
C HIS A 206 -2.14 2.70 12.18
N ALA A 207 -3.29 2.24 11.69
CA ALA A 207 -4.17 3.02 10.84
C ALA A 207 -4.71 4.25 11.59
N GLY A 208 -4.75 5.40 10.92
CA GLY A 208 -5.35 6.64 11.44
C GLY A 208 -4.74 7.92 10.87
N ASN A 209 -3.49 7.86 10.40
CA ASN A 209 -2.78 8.93 9.69
C ASN A 209 -2.87 10.34 10.31
N ALA A 210 -2.63 10.43 11.63
CA ALA A 210 -2.65 11.67 12.41
C ALA A 210 -1.69 11.61 13.61
N GLU A 211 -1.29 12.77 14.15
CA GLU A 211 -0.39 12.87 15.30
C GLU A 211 -0.92 12.14 16.54
N THR A 212 -0.07 11.27 17.11
CA THR A 212 -0.47 10.30 18.13
C THR A 212 -0.09 10.77 19.54
N TRP A 213 -0.30 9.92 20.56
CA TRP A 213 0.23 10.12 21.91
C TRP A 213 1.53 9.33 22.18
N GLY A 214 2.07 8.65 21.15
CA GLY A 214 3.36 7.94 21.20
C GLY A 214 3.51 6.85 20.13
N CYS A 215 2.41 6.35 19.59
CA CYS A 215 2.39 5.48 18.41
C CYS A 215 3.00 6.10 17.14
N ILE A 216 3.23 5.25 16.14
CA ILE A 216 3.41 5.64 14.75
C ILE A 216 2.08 5.41 14.02
N SER A 217 1.58 6.41 13.29
CA SER A 217 0.36 6.27 12.48
C SER A 217 0.61 6.54 11.00
N THR A 218 -0.15 5.87 10.15
CA THR A 218 -0.18 6.09 8.69
C THR A 218 -1.55 5.64 8.14
N ASP A 219 -1.68 5.52 6.82
CA ASP A 219 -2.91 5.04 6.19
C ASP A 219 -3.15 3.53 6.37
N LEU A 220 -4.42 3.14 6.35
CA LEU A 220 -4.86 1.75 6.58
C LEU A 220 -4.26 0.78 5.56
N ALA A 221 -4.11 1.19 4.30
CA ALA A 221 -3.53 0.35 3.25
C ALA A 221 -2.08 0.00 3.55
N THR A 222 -1.30 0.96 4.05
CA THR A 222 0.11 0.77 4.43
C THR A 222 0.26 -0.15 5.64
N VAL A 223 -0.56 0.01 6.69
CA VAL A 223 -0.50 -0.90 7.85
C VAL A 223 -0.99 -2.31 7.49
N THR A 224 -2.02 -2.42 6.65
CA THR A 224 -2.47 -3.71 6.11
C THR A 224 -1.36 -4.39 5.28
N LYS A 225 -0.63 -3.62 4.46
CA LYS A 225 0.51 -4.12 3.67
C LYS A 225 1.66 -4.59 4.57
N PHE A 226 1.99 -3.83 5.62
CA PHE A 226 2.96 -4.23 6.63
C PHE A 226 2.57 -5.58 7.25
N LEU A 227 1.36 -5.69 7.82
CA LEU A 227 0.91 -6.88 8.55
C LEU A 227 0.91 -8.15 7.69
N LYS A 228 0.50 -8.07 6.41
CA LYS A 228 0.54 -9.19 5.45
C LYS A 228 1.93 -9.76 5.17
N THR A 229 2.99 -9.07 5.57
CA THR A 229 4.38 -9.49 5.35
C THR A 229 5.19 -9.59 6.65
N ALA A 230 4.57 -9.25 7.78
CA ALA A 230 5.24 -9.18 9.07
C ALA A 230 5.24 -10.56 9.76
N VAL A 231 6.42 -10.96 10.23
CA VAL A 231 6.65 -12.19 10.99
C VAL A 231 7.16 -11.87 12.40
N PRO A 232 6.93 -12.73 13.42
CA PRO A 232 7.38 -12.47 14.78
C PRO A 232 8.90 -12.28 14.88
N GLY A 233 9.34 -11.08 15.27
CA GLY A 233 10.76 -10.72 15.34
C GLY A 233 11.24 -9.76 14.25
N ASP A 234 10.38 -9.41 13.29
CA ASP A 234 10.58 -8.23 12.43
C ASP A 234 10.73 -6.97 13.28
N ARG A 235 11.50 -5.98 12.81
CA ARG A 235 11.88 -4.84 13.65
C ARG A 235 11.43 -3.50 13.10
N MET A 236 11.01 -2.63 14.02
CA MET A 236 10.86 -1.21 13.79
C MET A 236 12.05 -0.45 14.38
N VAL A 237 12.74 0.33 13.54
CA VAL A 237 13.80 1.26 13.96
C VAL A 237 13.23 2.67 13.93
N MET A 238 13.26 3.34 15.08
CA MET A 238 12.47 4.54 15.36
C MET A 238 13.36 5.65 15.91
N GLY A 239 13.19 6.88 15.43
CA GLY A 239 13.91 8.03 15.97
C GLY A 239 14.09 9.17 14.97
N ILE A 240 14.90 10.15 15.37
CA ILE A 240 15.32 11.23 14.45
C ILE A 240 16.47 10.76 13.56
N GLN A 241 16.62 11.37 12.39
CA GLN A 241 17.67 11.12 11.40
C GLN A 241 19.06 10.96 12.05
N ASP A 242 19.44 11.92 12.90
CA ASP A 242 20.74 11.95 13.57
C ASP A 242 20.90 10.94 14.71
N ASP A 243 19.81 10.37 15.24
CA ASP A 243 19.86 9.31 16.27
C ASP A 243 19.87 7.91 15.65
N VAL A 244 19.17 7.73 14.53
CA VAL A 244 19.03 6.45 13.85
C VAL A 244 20.27 6.09 13.04
N PHE A 245 20.90 7.06 12.38
CA PHE A 245 22.02 6.82 11.47
C PHE A 245 23.33 7.47 11.92
N LEU A 246 24.46 6.92 11.47
CA LEU A 246 25.73 7.62 11.45
C LEU A 246 25.66 8.87 10.55
N ALA A 247 26.66 9.75 10.62
CA ALA A 247 26.85 10.73 9.55
C ALA A 247 27.05 9.97 8.22
N SER A 248 26.50 10.46 7.11
CA SER A 248 26.72 9.86 5.79
C SER A 248 28.22 9.80 5.52
N THR A 249 28.70 8.65 5.06
CA THR A 249 30.10 8.51 4.64
C THR A 249 30.25 8.92 3.18
N VAL A 250 31.47 9.28 2.76
CA VAL A 250 31.78 9.53 1.33
C VAL A 250 31.38 8.34 0.45
N ARG A 251 31.33 7.12 1.01
CA ARG A 251 30.89 5.90 0.31
C ARG A 251 29.36 5.83 0.15
N SER A 252 28.56 6.17 1.16
CA SER A 252 27.11 6.26 1.01
C SER A 252 26.72 7.43 0.10
N ASP A 253 27.42 8.57 0.20
CA ASP A 253 27.22 9.73 -0.68
C ASP A 253 27.53 9.38 -2.14
N ALA A 254 28.63 8.66 -2.41
CA ALA A 254 28.99 8.23 -3.75
C ALA A 254 27.98 7.22 -4.34
N LEU A 255 27.54 6.22 -3.56
CA LEU A 255 26.54 5.25 -3.99
C LEU A 255 25.18 5.91 -4.29
N MET A 256 24.83 6.96 -3.52
CA MET A 256 23.62 7.76 -3.75
C MET A 256 23.73 8.66 -4.98
N ALA A 257 24.89 9.26 -5.23
CA ALA A 257 25.13 10.05 -6.43
C ALA A 257 25.07 9.19 -7.71
N GLU A 258 25.63 7.97 -7.65
CA GLU A 258 25.58 7.00 -8.75
C GLU A 258 24.13 6.57 -9.03
N ARG A 259 23.35 6.19 -8.01
CA ARG A 259 21.94 5.79 -8.17
C ARG A 259 21.03 6.94 -8.61
N ALA A 260 21.22 8.16 -8.10
CA ALA A 260 20.46 9.32 -8.55
C ALA A 260 20.70 9.60 -10.05
N ALA A 261 21.94 9.42 -10.52
CA ALA A 261 22.26 9.52 -11.94
C ALA A 261 21.67 8.36 -12.77
N GLU A 262 21.63 7.13 -12.24
CA GLU A 262 20.96 5.99 -12.89
C GLU A 262 19.44 6.19 -13.01
N GLU A 263 18.80 6.74 -11.97
CA GLU A 263 17.36 7.02 -11.94
C GLU A 263 16.99 8.19 -12.87
N GLU A 264 17.74 9.29 -12.85
CA GLU A 264 17.57 10.39 -13.83
C GLU A 264 17.78 9.89 -15.27
N ALA A 265 18.75 8.99 -15.50
CA ALA A 265 18.97 8.36 -16.79
C ALA A 265 17.87 7.35 -17.16
N ALA A 266 17.21 6.72 -16.19
CA ALA A 266 16.06 5.84 -16.43
C ALA A 266 14.80 6.66 -16.78
N GLU A 267 14.54 7.76 -16.06
CA GLU A 267 13.44 8.67 -16.35
C GLU A 267 13.60 9.33 -17.72
N LYS A 268 14.81 9.79 -18.07
CA LYS A 268 15.12 10.30 -19.43
C LYS A 268 14.85 9.27 -20.51
N ARG A 269 15.32 8.01 -20.34
CA ARG A 269 15.05 6.92 -21.29
C ARG A 269 13.54 6.62 -21.40
N ALA A 270 12.80 6.65 -20.30
CA ALA A 270 11.34 6.48 -20.33
C ALA A 270 10.62 7.65 -21.02
N ALA A 271 11.09 8.89 -20.83
CA ALA A 271 10.56 10.06 -21.52
C ALA A 271 10.84 10.04 -23.03
N GLU A 272 12.05 9.63 -23.44
CA GLU A 272 12.42 9.42 -24.85
C GLU A 272 11.56 8.32 -25.49
N GLN A 273 11.35 7.19 -24.81
CA GLN A 273 10.46 6.12 -25.28
C GLN A 273 9.01 6.58 -25.44
N ARG A 274 8.48 7.37 -24.50
CA ARG A 274 7.13 7.96 -24.62
C ARG A 274 7.04 8.93 -25.80
N ALA A 275 8.05 9.77 -26.01
CA ALA A 275 8.09 10.71 -27.13
C ALA A 275 8.23 10.00 -28.49
N ALA A 276 8.97 8.88 -28.55
CA ALA A 276 9.05 8.03 -29.73
C ALA A 276 7.70 7.37 -30.03
N ALA A 277 7.06 6.75 -29.03
CA ALA A 277 5.75 6.13 -29.19
C ALA A 277 4.65 7.14 -29.57
N GLN A 278 4.73 8.39 -29.08
CA GLN A 278 3.84 9.47 -29.52
C GLN A 278 4.05 9.82 -31.00
N ARG A 279 5.31 9.95 -31.46
CA ARG A 279 5.62 10.20 -32.87
C ARG A 279 5.18 9.05 -33.78
N GLU A 280 5.41 7.80 -33.38
CA GLU A 280 4.93 6.63 -34.13
C GLU A 280 3.40 6.61 -34.22
N ALA A 281 2.69 7.01 -33.16
CA ALA A 281 1.24 7.14 -33.17
C ALA A 281 0.74 8.33 -34.02
N GLU A 282 1.47 9.45 -34.02
CA GLU A 282 1.18 10.62 -34.87
C GLU A 282 1.45 10.33 -36.35
N ASP A 283 2.57 9.67 -36.68
CA ASP A 283 2.92 9.25 -38.05
C ASP A 283 1.94 8.18 -38.58
N ALA A 284 1.53 7.23 -37.74
CA ALA A 284 0.49 6.25 -38.09
C ALA A 284 -0.91 6.89 -38.25
N ALA A 285 -1.21 7.96 -37.52
CA ALA A 285 -2.41 8.77 -37.72
C ALA A 285 -2.30 9.75 -38.91
N ALA A 286 -1.08 9.98 -39.41
CA ALA A 286 -0.76 10.81 -40.56
C ALA A 286 -0.51 10.02 -41.86
N GLU A 287 -0.72 8.69 -41.87
CA GLU A 287 -0.78 7.93 -43.13
C GLU A 287 -1.84 8.58 -44.05
N PRO A 288 -1.46 9.00 -45.27
CA PRO A 288 -2.34 9.79 -46.11
C PRO A 288 -3.50 8.96 -46.67
N ASP A 289 -4.71 9.49 -46.54
CA ASP A 289 -5.97 8.94 -47.04
C ASP A 289 -6.00 8.92 -48.59
N TRP A 290 -5.32 7.93 -49.18
CA TRP A 290 -5.46 7.53 -50.57
C TRP A 290 -6.58 6.48 -50.67
N GLU A 291 -7.61 6.57 -51.52
CA GLU A 291 -8.14 7.68 -52.29
C GLU A 291 -9.68 7.60 -52.24
N PRO A 292 -10.43 8.72 -52.35
CA PRO A 292 -11.87 8.68 -52.64
C PRO A 292 -12.22 8.17 -54.06
N TYR A 293 -11.25 7.74 -54.87
CA TYR A 293 -11.45 7.34 -56.27
C TYR A 293 -11.54 5.82 -56.53
N ALA A 294 -11.16 4.97 -55.58
CA ALA A 294 -11.17 3.50 -55.78
C ALA A 294 -12.60 2.89 -55.92
N VAL A 295 -13.63 3.56 -55.38
CA VAL A 295 -15.02 3.04 -55.35
C VAL A 295 -15.71 3.11 -56.73
N GLY A 296 -15.22 3.95 -57.63
CA GLY A 296 -15.86 4.20 -58.94
C GLY A 296 -15.68 3.11 -59.99
N VAL A 297 -14.59 2.33 -59.94
CA VAL A 297 -14.20 1.43 -61.04
C VAL A 297 -14.40 -0.06 -60.69
N PHE A 298 -14.16 -0.47 -59.44
CA PHE A 298 -14.27 -1.89 -59.05
C PHE A 298 -15.71 -2.44 -59.04
N SER A 299 -16.71 -1.60 -58.79
CA SER A 299 -18.11 -2.03 -58.71
C SER A 299 -18.71 -2.46 -60.05
N LEU A 300 -18.25 -1.90 -61.19
CA LEU A 300 -18.81 -2.24 -62.51
C LEU A 300 -18.38 -3.66 -62.97
N ALA A 301 -17.12 -4.04 -62.71
CA ALA A 301 -16.58 -5.36 -63.07
C ALA A 301 -17.26 -6.51 -62.29
N LEU A 302 -17.50 -6.30 -60.99
CA LEU A 302 -18.20 -7.26 -60.14
C LEU A 302 -19.71 -7.35 -60.46
N PHE A 303 -20.35 -6.24 -60.83
CA PHE A 303 -21.76 -6.27 -61.24
C PHE A 303 -21.97 -6.98 -62.58
N ILE A 304 -21.08 -6.77 -63.56
CA ILE A 304 -21.13 -7.45 -64.87
C ILE A 304 -20.92 -8.97 -64.71
N THR A 305 -19.97 -9.40 -63.88
CA THR A 305 -19.74 -10.84 -63.63
C THR A 305 -20.87 -11.48 -62.81
N TYR A 306 -21.44 -10.79 -61.82
CA TYR A 306 -22.61 -11.29 -61.07
C TYR A 306 -23.85 -11.48 -61.97
N VAL A 307 -24.15 -10.52 -62.84
CA VAL A 307 -25.28 -10.62 -63.79
C VAL A 307 -25.05 -11.73 -64.81
N ALA A 308 -23.82 -11.90 -65.32
CA ALA A 308 -23.48 -12.98 -66.25
C ALA A 308 -23.57 -14.38 -65.61
N ALA A 309 -23.18 -14.53 -64.34
CA ALA A 309 -23.31 -15.78 -63.60
C ALA A 309 -24.78 -16.14 -63.31
N LYS A 310 -25.57 -15.16 -62.86
CA LYS A 310 -26.99 -15.35 -62.50
C LYS A 310 -27.88 -15.69 -63.70
N LEU A 311 -27.50 -15.26 -64.90
CA LEU A 311 -28.17 -15.63 -66.17
C LEU A 311 -27.75 -17.00 -66.74
N ARG A 312 -26.69 -17.64 -66.22
CA ARG A 312 -26.27 -19.00 -66.65
C ARG A 312 -26.68 -20.11 -65.68
N GLY A 313 -27.00 -19.80 -64.43
CA GLY A 313 -27.33 -20.79 -63.39
C GLY A 313 -28.70 -21.48 -63.49
N SER A 314 -29.60 -21.02 -64.37
CA SER A 314 -30.97 -21.56 -64.44
C SER A 314 -31.15 -22.65 -65.51
N ARG A 315 -30.43 -23.78 -65.41
CA ARG A 315 -30.77 -25.04 -66.11
C ARG A 315 -30.12 -26.26 -65.44
N SER A 316 -30.85 -27.38 -65.50
CA SER A 316 -30.48 -28.76 -65.10
C SER A 316 -30.05 -29.04 -63.63
N ARG A 317 -31.03 -29.46 -62.81
CA ARG A 317 -30.97 -30.73 -62.06
C ARG A 317 -30.99 -31.89 -63.08
N PRO A 318 -30.44 -33.09 -62.83
CA PRO A 318 -30.70 -33.90 -61.63
C PRO A 318 -29.38 -34.49 -61.03
N GLU A 319 -29.29 -35.50 -60.15
CA GLU A 319 -30.27 -36.33 -59.40
C GLU A 319 -29.63 -36.82 -58.07
N GLN A 320 -30.25 -37.78 -57.35
CA GLN A 320 -29.63 -38.54 -56.26
C GLN A 320 -30.17 -39.99 -56.22
N SER A 321 -29.27 -40.98 -56.15
CA SER A 321 -29.54 -42.33 -55.60
C SER A 321 -28.24 -43.13 -55.38
N PRO A 322 -28.23 -44.16 -54.50
CA PRO A 322 -27.25 -44.14 -53.41
C PRO A 322 -26.46 -45.46 -53.22
N ARG A 323 -25.72 -45.54 -52.09
CA ARG A 323 -25.41 -46.75 -51.28
C ARG A 323 -24.08 -47.49 -51.53
N ALA A 324 -23.11 -47.18 -50.66
CA ALA A 324 -22.12 -48.04 -50.02
C ALA A 324 -21.47 -47.15 -48.91
N GLU A 325 -21.44 -47.50 -47.63
CA GLU A 325 -20.61 -48.54 -46.99
C GLU A 325 -19.10 -48.28 -47.23
N ALA A 326 -18.22 -48.20 -46.22
CA ALA A 326 -18.37 -48.20 -44.76
C ALA A 326 -17.08 -47.60 -44.14
N GLU A 327 -16.95 -47.62 -42.79
CA GLU A 327 -15.70 -47.41 -42.03
C GLU A 327 -15.13 -45.96 -42.12
N GLU A 328 -14.76 -45.27 -41.05
CA GLU A 328 -13.94 -45.70 -39.90
C GLU A 328 -14.21 -44.78 -38.68
N GLU A 329 -14.76 -45.34 -37.61
CA GLU A 329 -14.97 -44.66 -36.31
C GLU A 329 -14.07 -45.33 -35.26
N ALA A 330 -12.91 -44.75 -34.93
CA ALA A 330 -12.19 -44.99 -33.66
C ALA A 330 -10.90 -44.16 -33.53
N ALA A 331 -10.90 -43.05 -32.74
CA ALA A 331 -9.68 -42.49 -32.13
C ALA A 331 -9.89 -41.38 -31.07
N ILE A 332 -10.92 -41.45 -30.20
CA ILE A 332 -10.94 -40.61 -28.97
C ILE A 332 -11.40 -41.42 -27.75
N ARG A 333 -10.43 -41.80 -26.92
CA ARG A 333 -10.54 -42.03 -25.48
C ARG A 333 -9.25 -41.56 -24.82
#